data_AF-A0AB33I9J4-F1
#
_entry.id   AF-A0AB33I9J4-F1
#
_cell.length_a   1.000
_cell.length_b   1.000
_cell.length_c   1.000
_cell.angle_alpha   90.00
_cell.angle_beta   90.00
_cell.angle_gamma   90.00
#
_symmetry.space_group_name_H-M   'P 1'
#
loop_
_entity.id
_entity.type
_entity.pdbx_description
1 polymer ?
#
loop_
_entity_poly.entity_id
_entity_poly.type
_entity_poly.pdbx_seq_one_letter_code
_entity_poly.pdbx_strand_id
1 'polypeptide(L)'
;MKALPVGVRFFDREWYLKQHPDVGQAGIDPSRHYMEKGWREGRNPNPHFDGRAYLAANPDVDPTMNPFEHFIFFGIAERRRLTPATK
;
A
#
# COMPACT_ATOMS: atom_id res chain seq x y z
N MET A 1 -10.82 6.34 16.63
CA MET A 1 -10.71 6.07 15.17
C MET A 1 -9.58 6.94 14.63
N LYS A 2 -8.50 6.38 14.07
CA LYS A 2 -7.50 7.20 13.36
C LYS A 2 -8.04 7.46 11.95
N ALA A 3 -8.63 8.63 11.75
CA ALA A 3 -8.79 9.17 10.40
C ALA A 3 -7.39 9.29 9.77
N LEU A 4 -7.26 8.95 8.50
CA LEU A 4 -6.01 9.18 7.78
C LEU A 4 -5.71 10.69 7.79
N PRO A 5 -4.47 11.10 8.12
CA PRO A 5 -4.13 12.52 8.13
C PRO A 5 -4.38 13.12 6.75
N VAL A 6 -5.05 14.28 6.70
CA VAL A 6 -5.14 15.09 5.48
C VAL A 6 -3.70 15.38 5.02
N GLY A 7 -3.28 14.72 3.93
CA GLY A 7 -1.88 14.73 3.48
C GLY A 7 -1.28 13.36 3.13
N VAL A 8 -2.03 12.24 3.20
CA VAL A 8 -1.54 10.94 2.70
C VAL A 8 -1.15 11.09 1.23
N ARG A 9 0.15 11.05 0.95
CA ARG A 9 0.64 10.77 -0.39
C ARG A 9 0.26 9.33 -0.69
N PHE A 10 -0.53 9.12 -1.74
CA PHE A 10 -0.89 7.77 -2.15
C PHE A 10 0.38 6.93 -2.40
N PHE A 11 1.34 7.50 -3.13
CA PHE A 11 2.67 6.91 -3.30
C PHE A 11 3.75 7.88 -2.82
N ASP A 12 4.67 7.41 -1.98
CA ASP A 12 5.83 8.19 -1.52
C ASP A 12 7.10 7.71 -2.22
N ARG A 13 7.47 8.40 -3.30
CA ARG A 13 8.63 8.06 -4.14
C ARG A 13 9.94 8.01 -3.34
N GLU A 14 10.19 9.01 -2.51
CA GLU A 14 11.45 9.14 -1.78
C GLU A 14 11.56 8.05 -0.72
N TRP A 15 10.48 7.83 0.02
CA TRP A 15 10.42 6.74 0.97
C TRP A 15 10.57 5.38 0.28
N TYR A 16 9.87 5.15 -0.83
CA TYR A 16 9.92 3.88 -1.56
C TYR A 16 11.34 3.56 -2.02
N LEU A 17 12.03 4.51 -2.67
CA LEU A 17 13.41 4.31 -3.12
C LEU A 17 14.40 4.14 -1.96
N LYS A 18 14.11 4.76 -0.79
CA LYS A 18 14.89 4.54 0.43
C LYS A 18 14.73 3.13 0.98
N GLN A 19 13.52 2.56 0.94
CA GLN A 19 13.27 1.18 1.38
C GLN A 19 13.71 0.14 0.34
N HIS A 20 13.78 0.54 -0.93
CA HIS A 20 14.03 -0.33 -2.08
C HIS A 20 15.14 0.20 -2.97
N PRO A 21 16.41 0.22 -2.50
CA PRO A 21 17.53 0.74 -3.28
C PRO A 21 17.75 -0.03 -4.60
N ASP A 22 17.35 -1.30 -4.66
CA ASP A 22 17.40 -2.15 -5.86
C ASP A 22 16.63 -1.53 -7.04
N VAL A 23 15.46 -0.95 -6.77
CA VAL A 23 14.62 -0.28 -7.78
C VAL A 23 15.32 0.97 -8.30
N GLY A 24 15.93 1.75 -7.38
CA GLY A 24 16.68 2.96 -7.73
C GLY A 24 17.95 2.66 -8.52
N GLN A 25 18.72 1.67 -8.11
CA GLN A 25 19.95 1.23 -8.78
C GLN A 25 19.66 0.67 -10.18
N ALA A 26 18.52 0.00 -10.37
CA ALA A 26 18.07 -0.47 -11.67
C ALA A 26 17.52 0.64 -12.59
N GLY A 27 17.39 1.88 -12.10
CA GLY A 27 16.83 3.00 -12.87
C GLY A 27 15.35 2.85 -13.21
N ILE A 28 14.62 2.01 -12.46
CA ILE A 28 13.20 1.74 -12.71
C ILE A 28 12.36 2.84 -12.05
N ASP A 29 11.28 3.28 -12.73
CA ASP A 29 10.32 4.17 -12.08
C ASP A 29 9.67 3.47 -10.87
N PRO A 30 9.78 4.02 -9.65
CA PRO A 30 9.35 3.32 -8.45
C PRO A 30 7.83 3.16 -8.34
N SER A 31 7.05 4.10 -8.89
CA SER A 31 5.59 3.97 -8.89
C SER A 31 5.15 2.85 -9.82
N ARG A 32 5.73 2.80 -11.02
CA ARG A 32 5.53 1.70 -11.98
C ARG A 32 5.96 0.36 -11.38
N HIS A 33 7.13 0.31 -10.73
CA HIS A 33 7.61 -0.90 -10.07
C HIS A 33 6.60 -1.38 -9.03
N TYR A 34 6.09 -0.48 -8.18
CA TYR A 34 5.12 -0.84 -7.17
C TYR A 34 3.86 -1.45 -7.78
N MET A 35 3.28 -0.78 -8.78
CA MET A 35 2.02 -1.19 -9.42
C MET A 35 2.13 -2.52 -10.17
N GLU A 36 3.26 -2.76 -10.85
CA GLU A 36 3.45 -3.98 -11.65
C GLU A 36 3.96 -5.16 -10.81
N LYS A 37 4.75 -4.93 -9.77
CA LYS A 37 5.49 -5.98 -9.05
C LYS A 37 5.52 -5.81 -7.54
N GLY A 38 5.81 -4.59 -7.07
CA GLY A 38 6.13 -4.34 -5.66
C GLY A 38 5.02 -4.77 -4.69
N TRP A 39 3.75 -4.56 -5.02
CA TRP A 39 2.66 -5.00 -4.14
C TRP A 39 2.58 -6.53 -4.01
N ARG A 40 2.89 -7.30 -5.08
CA ARG A 40 2.96 -8.77 -5.05
C ARG A 40 4.16 -9.27 -4.25
N GLU A 41 5.25 -8.51 -4.28
CA GLU A 41 6.43 -8.75 -3.44
C GLU A 41 6.17 -8.40 -1.96
N GLY A 42 5.02 -7.82 -1.63
CA GLY A 42 4.67 -7.36 -0.29
C GLY A 42 5.38 -6.07 0.12
N ARG A 43 5.88 -5.29 -0.84
CA ARG A 43 6.39 -3.93 -0.62
C ARG A 43 5.22 -2.99 -0.38
N ASN A 44 5.47 -1.89 0.32
CA ASN A 44 4.45 -0.88 0.64
C ASN A 44 4.68 0.39 -0.20
N PRO A 45 3.63 1.15 -0.55
CA PRO A 45 3.75 2.34 -1.41
C PRO A 45 4.16 3.59 -0.64
N ASN A 46 3.95 3.60 0.68
CA ASN A 46 4.20 4.71 1.59
C ASN A 46 4.29 4.15 3.04
N PRO A 47 4.76 4.94 4.04
CA PRO A 47 4.90 4.47 5.41
C PRO A 47 3.59 4.25 6.19
N HIS A 48 2.44 4.60 5.60
CA HIS A 48 1.13 4.59 6.27
C HIS A 48 0.20 3.48 5.77
N PHE A 49 0.60 2.75 4.73
CA PHE A 49 -0.18 1.65 4.17
C PHE A 49 0.64 0.36 4.17
N ASP A 50 0.12 -0.66 4.84
CA ASP A 50 0.65 -2.02 4.80
C ASP A 50 -0.35 -2.91 4.07
N GLY A 51 0.03 -3.37 2.88
CA GLY A 51 -0.86 -4.19 2.04
C GLY A 51 -1.23 -5.52 2.67
N ARG A 52 -0.32 -6.13 3.43
CA ARG A 52 -0.57 -7.42 4.11
C ARG A 52 -1.50 -7.22 5.29
N ALA A 53 -1.28 -6.18 6.09
CA ALA A 53 -2.17 -5.83 7.20
C ALA A 53 -3.57 -5.44 6.71
N TYR A 54 -3.66 -4.72 5.58
CA TYR A 54 -4.94 -4.39 4.94
C TYR A 54 -5.71 -5.64 4.53
N LEU A 55 -5.08 -6.59 3.83
CA LEU A 55 -5.74 -7.85 3.44
C LEU A 55 -6.13 -8.68 4.66
N ALA A 56 -5.28 -8.76 5.69
CA ALA A 56 -5.59 -9.47 6.93
C ALA A 56 -6.79 -8.85 7.68
N ALA A 57 -6.99 -7.54 7.56
CA ALA A 57 -8.11 -6.82 8.20
C ALA A 57 -9.43 -6.92 7.41
N ASN A 58 -9.35 -7.22 6.12
CA ASN A 58 -10.45 -7.24 5.16
C ASN A 58 -10.40 -8.55 4.33
N PRO A 59 -10.73 -9.70 4.95
CA PRO A 59 -10.55 -11.03 4.34
C PRO A 59 -11.48 -11.30 3.15
N ASP A 60 -12.44 -10.42 2.90
CA ASP A 60 -13.32 -10.44 1.73
C ASP A 60 -12.70 -9.81 0.47
N VAL A 61 -11.59 -9.08 0.61
CA VAL A 61 -10.86 -8.51 -0.53
C VAL A 61 -10.06 -9.61 -1.23
N ASP A 62 -10.19 -9.68 -2.56
CA ASP A 62 -9.40 -10.62 -3.37
C ASP A 62 -7.89 -10.37 -3.20
N PRO A 63 -7.12 -11.34 -2.65
CA PRO A 63 -5.68 -11.15 -2.41
C PRO A 63 -4.85 -11.12 -3.70
N THR A 64 -5.45 -11.41 -4.86
CA THR A 64 -4.82 -11.28 -6.18
C THR A 64 -4.97 -9.89 -6.78
N MET A 65 -5.70 -8.99 -6.12
CA MET A 65 -5.78 -7.57 -6.46
C MET A 65 -4.72 -6.78 -5.70
N ASN A 66 -4.23 -5.68 -6.27
CA ASN A 66 -3.38 -4.76 -5.56
C ASN A 66 -4.15 -4.16 -4.36
N PRO A 67 -3.76 -4.44 -3.11
CA PRO A 67 -4.50 -4.01 -1.94
C PRO A 67 -4.56 -2.48 -1.82
N PHE A 68 -3.55 -1.80 -2.35
CA PHE A 68 -3.50 -0.35 -2.32
C PHE A 68 -4.47 0.29 -3.31
N GLU A 69 -4.61 -0.26 -4.52
CA GLU A 69 -5.64 0.17 -5.46
C GLU A 69 -7.04 -0.07 -4.89
N HIS A 70 -7.28 -1.27 -4.34
CA HIS A 70 -8.56 -1.57 -3.69
C HIS A 70 -8.87 -0.56 -2.58
N PHE A 71 -7.88 -0.24 -1.75
CA PHE A 71 -8.03 0.75 -0.69
C PHE A 71 -8.42 2.14 -1.23
N ILE A 72 -7.74 2.63 -2.28
CA ILE A 72 -8.02 3.94 -2.89
C ILE A 72 -9.43 3.97 -3.51
N PHE A 73 -9.77 2.98 -4.32
CA PHE A 73 -10.99 3.00 -5.11
C PHE A 73 -12.25 2.63 -4.31
N PHE A 74 -12.13 1.74 -3.33
CA PHE A 74 -13.26 1.22 -2.56
C PHE A 74 -13.08 1.44 -1.06
N GLY A 75 -11.90 1.10 -0.52
CA GLY A 75 -11.67 1.04 0.91
C GLY A 75 -11.91 2.35 1.66
N ILE A 76 -11.62 3.50 1.05
CA ILE A 76 -11.90 4.82 1.64
C ILE A 76 -13.42 5.05 1.76
N ALA A 77 -14.18 4.81 0.69
CA ALA A 77 -15.63 4.99 0.66
C ALA A 77 -16.35 4.00 1.60
N GLU A 78 -15.85 2.76 1.65
CA GLU A 78 -16.36 1.69 2.51
C GLU A 78 -15.88 1.79 3.97
N ARG A 79 -15.01 2.75 4.30
CA ARG A 79 -14.42 2.94 5.63
C ARG A 79 -13.69 1.68 6.16
N ARG A 80 -12.98 0.99 5.27
CA ARG A 80 -12.21 -0.23 5.58
C ARG A 80 -11.11 0.05 6.60
N ARG A 81 -10.81 -0.96 7.42
CA ARG A 81 -9.71 -0.90 8.39
C ARG A 81 -8.37 -1.09 7.68
N LEU A 82 -7.37 -0.31 8.06
CA LEU A 82 -6.00 -0.45 7.54
C LEU A 82 -5.19 -1.54 8.23
N THR A 83 -5.57 -1.90 9.45
CA THR A 83 -4.90 -2.92 10.26
C THR A 83 -5.94 -3.80 10.94
N PRO A 84 -5.60 -5.07 11.26
CA PRO A 84 -6.49 -5.93 12.03
C PRO A 84 -6.81 -5.30 13.39
N ALA A 85 -8.00 -5.57 13.92
CA ALA A 85 -8.28 -5.22 15.30
C ALA A 85 -7.29 -5.94 16.22
N THR A 86 -6.58 -5.19 17.05
CA THR A 86 -5.82 -5.76 18.16
C THR A 86 -6.82 -6.46 19.07
N LYS A 87 -6.58 -7.74 19.38
CA LYS A 87 -7.35 -8.45 20.40
C LYS A 87 -7.14 -7.82 21.76
#